data_AF-A0A4R1ZSX7-F1
#
_entry.id   AF-A0A4R1ZSX7-F1
#
_cell.length_a   1.000
_cell.length_b   1.000
_cell.length_c   1.000
_cell.angle_alpha   90.00
_cell.angle_beta   90.00
_cell.angle_gamma   90.00
#
_symmetry.space_group_name_H-M   'P 1'
#
loop_
_entity.id
_entity.type
_entity.pdbx_description
1 polymer ?
#
loop_
_entity_poly.entity_id
_entity_poly.type
_entity_poly.pdbx_seq_one_letter_code
_entity_poly.pdbx_strand_id
1 'polypeptide(L)'
;MSADEVKRIKYAFLFRRAVEGELYYLAFMLAAYYLFHREFDYYDCFAGAAMGIIFGNMNWRDKQKRVQAQIVRSASGNNIQCPCCGYFTIRSDDEVIVEICDVCFWQYDLIAHERPHISIGANKLSLNEAVKNYKRHGVCKVKKKHLVREPIEEELPENNV
;
A
#
# COMPACT_ATOMS: atom_id res chain seq x y z
N MET A 1 -5.03 -21.90 14.05
CA MET A 1 -4.92 -22.49 12.70
C MET A 1 -3.59 -23.19 12.56
N SER A 2 -3.58 -24.37 11.96
CA SER A 2 -2.37 -25.17 11.73
C SER A 2 -1.65 -24.76 10.44
N ALA A 3 -0.39 -25.18 10.30
CA ALA A 3 0.38 -25.01 9.07
C ALA A 3 -0.23 -25.73 7.84
N ASP A 4 -1.27 -26.56 8.03
CA ASP A 4 -2.02 -27.19 6.94
C ASP A 4 -3.28 -26.41 6.53
N GLU A 5 -3.81 -25.56 7.41
CA GLU A 5 -4.79 -24.52 7.04
C GLU A 5 -4.13 -23.42 6.17
N VAL A 6 -2.83 -23.18 6.34
CA VAL A 6 -1.98 -22.37 5.45
C VAL A 6 -1.97 -22.88 4.00
N LYS A 7 -2.09 -24.19 3.75
CA LYS A 7 -2.13 -24.71 2.37
C LYS A 7 -3.50 -24.54 1.73
N ARG A 8 -4.58 -24.74 2.48
CA ARG A 8 -5.92 -24.77 1.90
C ARG A 8 -6.42 -23.39 1.44
N ILE A 9 -5.97 -22.30 2.06
CA ILE A 9 -6.20 -20.92 1.59
C ILE A 9 -5.33 -20.58 0.37
N LYS A 10 -4.08 -21.08 0.33
CA LYS A 10 -3.16 -21.07 -0.82
C LYS A 10 -3.79 -21.65 -2.11
N TYR A 11 -4.68 -22.63 -1.96
CA TYR A 11 -5.45 -23.28 -3.02
C TYR A 11 -6.85 -22.70 -3.24
N ALA A 12 -7.35 -21.93 -2.28
CA ALA A 12 -8.46 -21.02 -2.49
C ALA A 12 -7.94 -19.71 -3.12
N PHE A 13 -6.87 -19.78 -3.90
CA PHE A 13 -6.94 -20.22 -5.29
C PHE A 13 -6.05 -19.09 -5.85
N LEU A 14 -5.15 -19.25 -6.82
CA LEU A 14 -5.47 -19.81 -8.13
C LEU A 14 -6.86 -19.36 -8.64
N PHE A 15 -7.46 -18.43 -7.90
CA PHE A 15 -8.64 -17.63 -7.93
C PHE A 15 -8.31 -16.83 -9.10
N ARG A 16 -8.91 -17.32 -10.17
CA ARG A 16 -9.06 -16.56 -11.38
C ARG A 16 -7.70 -15.95 -11.65
N ARG A 17 -6.66 -16.82 -11.62
CA ARG A 17 -6.44 -17.80 -12.71
C ARG A 17 -6.41 -16.89 -13.92
N ALA A 18 -6.95 -17.23 -15.05
CA ALA A 18 -7.87 -16.30 -15.67
C ALA A 18 -8.04 -14.86 -14.99
N VAL A 19 -7.20 -13.79 -15.08
CA VAL A 19 -6.13 -13.44 -16.04
C VAL A 19 -6.51 -14.03 -17.38
N GLU A 20 -7.79 -13.98 -17.70
CA GLU A 20 -8.38 -14.44 -18.94
C GLU A 20 -7.69 -13.65 -20.06
N GLY A 21 -6.63 -14.12 -20.72
CA GLY A 21 -6.19 -15.51 -20.89
C GLY A 21 -4.79 -15.89 -20.39
N GLU A 22 -4.76 -16.74 -19.37
CA GLU A 22 -3.55 -17.29 -18.77
C GLU A 22 -3.11 -18.56 -19.45
N LEU A 23 -1.79 -18.67 -19.58
CA LEU A 23 -1.04 -19.84 -19.10
C LEU A 23 0.43 -19.49 -18.87
N TYR A 24 0.94 -18.46 -19.56
CA TYR A 24 2.33 -18.04 -19.51
C TYR A 24 2.76 -17.38 -18.19
N TYR A 25 1.90 -16.59 -17.56
CA TYR A 25 2.23 -15.90 -16.30
C TYR A 25 2.49 -16.91 -15.18
N LEU A 26 1.58 -17.86 -14.99
CA LEU A 26 1.73 -18.89 -13.96
C LEU A 26 2.97 -19.76 -14.19
N ALA A 27 3.27 -20.11 -15.45
CA ALA A 27 4.48 -20.85 -15.81
C ALA A 27 5.76 -20.04 -15.55
N PHE A 28 5.76 -18.74 -15.85
CA PHE A 28 6.90 -17.84 -15.58
C PHE A 28 7.13 -17.66 -14.08
N MET A 29 6.06 -17.48 -13.29
CA MET A 29 6.15 -17.32 -11.84
C MET A 29 6.64 -18.60 -11.15
N LEU A 30 6.20 -19.78 -11.64
CA LEU A 30 6.70 -21.07 -11.17
C LEU A 30 8.17 -21.29 -11.54
N ALA A 31 8.57 -20.93 -12.77
CA ALA A 31 9.96 -21.03 -13.21
C ALA A 31 10.89 -20.09 -12.42
N ALA A 32 10.48 -18.84 -12.20
CA ALA A 32 11.25 -17.89 -11.41
C ALA A 32 11.41 -18.33 -9.95
N TYR A 33 10.36 -18.89 -9.34
CA TYR A 33 10.44 -19.43 -7.99
C TYR A 33 11.43 -20.60 -7.88
N TYR A 34 11.38 -21.55 -8.82
CA TYR A 34 12.30 -22.70 -8.83
C TYR A 34 13.74 -22.34 -9.19
N LEU A 35 13.95 -21.34 -10.05
CA LEU A 35 15.29 -20.92 -10.48
C LEU A 35 15.98 -19.99 -9.49
N PHE A 36 15.22 -19.15 -8.77
CA PHE A 36 15.81 -18.08 -7.96
C PHE A 36 15.59 -18.23 -6.45
N HIS A 37 14.72 -19.15 -5.98
CA HIS A 37 14.49 -19.43 -4.55
C HIS A 37 14.34 -18.17 -3.68
N ARG A 38 13.64 -17.13 -4.17
CA ARG A 38 13.50 -15.85 -3.47
C ARG A 38 12.05 -15.51 -3.16
N GLU A 39 11.85 -14.84 -2.02
CA GLU A 39 10.57 -14.30 -1.59
C GLU A 39 10.15 -13.07 -2.42
N PHE A 40 8.84 -12.82 -2.40
CA PHE A 40 8.05 -12.22 -3.48
C PHE A 40 7.89 -10.72 -3.28
N ASP A 41 8.84 -9.88 -3.72
CA ASP A 41 8.77 -8.43 -3.43
C ASP A 41 9.24 -7.49 -4.56
N TYR A 42 9.60 -8.03 -5.74
CA TYR A 42 10.18 -7.20 -6.84
C TYR A 42 9.58 -7.47 -8.22
N TYR A 43 9.07 -8.69 -8.45
CA TYR A 43 8.62 -9.11 -9.79
C TYR A 43 7.18 -8.68 -10.13
N ASP A 44 6.37 -8.28 -9.15
CA ASP A 44 4.99 -7.82 -9.41
C ASP A 44 4.93 -6.50 -10.19
N CYS A 45 5.91 -5.61 -9.99
CA CYS A 45 6.04 -4.37 -10.78
C CYS A 45 6.47 -4.65 -12.23
N PHE A 46 7.41 -5.57 -12.45
CA PHE A 46 7.93 -5.89 -13.79
C PHE A 46 6.96 -6.73 -14.61
N ALA A 47 6.35 -7.73 -13.98
CA ALA A 47 5.37 -8.58 -14.64
C ALA A 47 4.09 -7.79 -14.94
N GLY A 48 3.72 -6.84 -14.08
CA GLY A 48 2.71 -5.83 -14.38
C GLY A 48 3.04 -4.95 -15.58
N ALA A 49 4.22 -4.33 -15.60
CA ALA A 49 4.65 -3.47 -16.70
C ALA A 49 4.67 -4.22 -18.06
N ALA A 50 5.15 -5.46 -18.07
CA ALA A 50 5.18 -6.30 -19.26
C ALA A 50 3.78 -6.64 -19.78
N MET A 51 2.83 -6.98 -18.90
CA MET A 51 1.45 -7.28 -19.28
C MET A 51 0.68 -6.04 -19.77
N GLY A 52 0.99 -4.85 -19.23
CA GLY A 52 0.41 -3.59 -19.69
C GLY A 52 0.83 -3.19 -21.10
N ILE A 53 2.07 -3.54 -21.50
CA ILE A 53 2.59 -3.33 -22.86
C ILE A 53 1.92 -4.30 -23.86
N ILE A 54 1.63 -5.54 -23.44
CA ILE A 54 1.10 -6.58 -24.33
C ILE A 54 -0.41 -6.44 -24.57
N PHE A 55 -1.20 -6.09 -23.56
CA PHE A 55 -2.68 -6.13 -23.64
C PHE A 55 -3.37 -4.76 -23.73
N GLY A 56 -2.61 -3.67 -23.81
CA GLY A 56 -3.08 -2.36 -24.29
C GLY A 56 -4.44 -1.90 -23.75
N ASN A 57 -4.59 -1.74 -22.43
CA ASN A 57 -5.55 -0.83 -21.76
C ASN A 57 -5.56 -1.04 -20.23
N MET A 58 -4.41 -1.26 -19.61
CA MET A 58 -4.36 -1.45 -18.16
C MET A 58 -4.14 -0.10 -17.46
N ASN A 59 -5.23 0.56 -17.01
CA ASN A 59 -5.13 1.70 -16.11
C ASN A 59 -4.79 1.22 -14.69
N TRP A 60 -3.50 1.08 -14.43
CA TRP A 60 -2.93 0.63 -13.15
C TRP A 60 -3.50 1.38 -11.94
N ARG A 61 -3.80 2.69 -12.07
CA ARG A 61 -4.33 3.49 -10.96
C ARG A 61 -5.72 3.04 -10.51
N ASP A 62 -6.59 2.68 -11.46
CA ASP A 62 -7.97 2.29 -11.13
C ASP A 62 -8.01 0.89 -10.50
N LYS A 63 -7.08 0.01 -10.91
CA LYS A 63 -6.95 -1.33 -10.33
C LYS A 63 -6.27 -1.28 -8.96
N GLN A 64 -5.25 -0.43 -8.76
CA GLN A 64 -4.66 -0.17 -7.44
C GLN A 64 -5.69 0.36 -6.45
N LYS A 65 -6.54 1.31 -6.86
CA LYS A 65 -7.64 1.83 -6.01
C LYS A 65 -8.63 0.75 -5.61
N ARG A 66 -9.01 -0.15 -6.53
CA ARG A 66 -9.94 -1.26 -6.25
C ARG A 66 -9.32 -2.31 -5.34
N VAL A 67 -8.06 -2.66 -5.57
CA VAL A 67 -7.31 -3.64 -4.74
C VAL A 67 -7.04 -3.07 -3.36
N GLN A 68 -6.63 -1.80 -3.23
CA GLN A 68 -6.51 -1.12 -1.94
C GLN A 68 -7.84 -1.12 -1.18
N ALA A 69 -8.96 -0.76 -1.82
CA ALA A 69 -10.28 -0.79 -1.18
C ALA A 69 -10.69 -2.20 -0.72
N GLN A 70 -10.33 -3.26 -1.45
CA GLN A 70 -10.66 -4.64 -1.10
C GLN A 70 -9.74 -5.21 -0.01
N ILE A 71 -8.48 -4.81 0.04
CA ILE A 71 -7.52 -5.14 1.11
C ILE A 71 -7.93 -4.45 2.42
N VAL A 72 -8.31 -3.17 2.37
CA VAL A 72 -8.81 -2.40 3.54
C VAL A 72 -10.07 -3.05 4.13
N ARG A 73 -10.97 -3.59 3.30
CA ARG A 73 -12.16 -4.33 3.78
C ARG A 73 -11.86 -5.71 4.39
N SER A 74 -10.72 -6.31 4.07
CA SER A 74 -10.39 -7.70 4.45
C SER A 74 -9.39 -7.79 5.60
N ALA A 75 -8.67 -6.69 5.91
CA ALA A 75 -7.75 -6.61 7.02
C ALA A 75 -8.47 -6.02 8.24
N SER A 76 -8.78 -6.87 9.21
CA SER A 76 -9.16 -6.49 10.57
C SER A 76 -7.97 -5.91 11.35
N GLY A 77 -7.33 -4.87 10.80
CA GLY A 77 -6.25 -4.13 11.46
C GLY A 77 -6.82 -2.84 12.03
N ASN A 78 -6.40 -2.48 13.25
CA ASN A 78 -6.71 -1.15 13.77
C ASN A 78 -5.90 -0.14 12.96
N ASN A 79 -6.60 0.72 12.22
CA ASN A 79 -5.96 1.88 11.64
C ASN A 79 -5.80 2.94 12.74
N ILE A 80 -4.64 3.60 12.76
CA ILE A 80 -4.40 4.77 13.60
C ILE A 80 -4.38 6.03 12.76
N GLN A 81 -4.61 7.14 13.43
CA GLN A 81 -4.68 8.45 12.81
C GLN A 81 -3.30 8.88 12.29
N CYS A 82 -3.23 9.29 11.02
CA CYS A 82 -2.04 9.90 10.46
C CYS A 82 -1.80 11.28 11.11
N PRO A 83 -0.63 11.54 11.73
CA PRO A 83 -0.37 12.81 12.41
C PRO A 83 -0.23 14.00 11.46
N CYS A 84 -0.06 13.76 10.15
CA CYS A 84 0.07 14.81 9.16
C CYS A 84 -1.28 15.31 8.62
N CYS A 85 -2.20 14.40 8.29
CA CYS A 85 -3.47 14.75 7.62
C CYS A 85 -4.71 14.48 8.46
N GLY A 86 -4.61 13.68 9.52
CA GLY A 86 -5.72 13.39 10.42
C GLY A 86 -6.62 12.23 10.00
N TYR A 87 -6.38 11.58 8.86
CA TYR A 87 -7.15 10.41 8.41
C TYR A 87 -6.59 9.10 8.97
N PHE A 88 -7.45 8.10 9.14
CA PHE A 88 -7.13 6.78 9.68
C PHE A 88 -6.55 5.85 8.61
N THR A 89 -5.34 6.15 8.14
CA THR A 89 -4.68 5.45 7.02
C THR A 89 -3.50 4.57 7.44
N ILE A 90 -3.04 4.68 8.70
CA ILE A 90 -1.82 4.03 9.15
C ILE A 90 -2.19 2.71 9.79
N ARG A 91 -1.72 1.60 9.26
CA ARG A 91 -1.97 0.28 9.86
C ARG A 91 -1.11 0.09 11.10
N SER A 92 -1.70 -0.39 12.20
CA SER A 92 -0.99 -0.64 13.46
C SER A 92 -0.95 -2.11 13.85
N ASP A 93 -1.02 -3.02 12.87
CA ASP A 93 -0.91 -4.47 13.08
C ASP A 93 0.53 -4.91 13.41
N ASP A 94 1.53 -4.05 13.15
CA ASP A 94 2.95 -4.33 13.37
C ASP A 94 3.50 -3.77 14.70
N GLU A 95 4.50 -4.47 15.27
CA GLU A 95 5.28 -3.98 16.41
C GLU A 95 6.05 -2.68 16.09
N VAL A 96 6.42 -2.51 14.81
CA VAL A 96 7.12 -1.31 14.31
C VAL A 96 6.37 -0.78 13.09
N ILE A 97 5.74 0.38 13.26
CA ILE A 97 4.93 1.01 12.21
C ILE A 97 5.84 1.81 11.26
N VAL A 98 5.98 1.36 10.02
CA VAL A 98 6.75 2.04 8.95
C VAL A 98 5.88 2.46 7.76
N GLU A 99 4.56 2.39 7.93
CA GLU A 99 3.55 2.66 6.91
C GLU A 99 3.58 4.09 6.36
N ILE A 100 3.19 4.23 5.09
CA ILE A 100 3.08 5.52 4.41
C ILE A 100 1.61 5.85 4.20
N CYS A 101 1.19 7.03 4.66
CA CYS A 101 -0.18 7.50 4.46
C CYS A 101 -0.46 7.72 2.96
N ASP A 102 -1.44 7.00 2.42
CA ASP A 102 -1.90 7.15 1.03
C ASP A 102 -2.50 8.54 0.72
N VAL A 103 -2.99 9.25 1.75
CA VAL A 103 -3.68 10.55 1.58
C VAL A 103 -2.70 11.71 1.51
N CYS A 104 -1.63 11.67 2.31
CA CYS A 104 -0.69 12.80 2.39
C CYS A 104 0.77 12.44 2.09
N PHE A 105 1.09 11.17 1.91
CA PHE A 105 2.44 10.65 1.67
C PHE A 105 3.42 10.78 2.86
N TRP A 106 2.91 10.99 4.08
CA TRP A 106 3.73 10.98 5.30
C TRP A 106 4.02 9.55 5.73
N GLN A 107 5.29 9.20 5.92
CA GLN A 107 5.67 7.94 6.55
C GLN A 107 5.54 8.09 8.06
N TYR A 108 4.80 7.18 8.71
CA TYR A 108 4.68 7.18 10.16
C TYR A 108 6.05 6.96 10.80
N ASP A 109 6.35 7.77 11.82
CA ASP A 109 7.59 7.74 12.57
C ASP A 109 7.28 8.26 13.98
N LEU A 110 7.44 7.40 14.98
CA LEU A 110 7.10 7.72 16.37
C LEU A 110 7.91 8.91 16.89
N ILE A 111 9.19 8.99 16.54
CA ILE A 111 10.07 10.07 17.00
C ILE A 111 9.69 11.39 16.32
N ALA A 112 9.34 11.35 15.03
CA ALA A 112 8.85 12.54 14.34
C ALA A 112 7.50 13.03 14.89
N HIS A 113 6.66 12.12 15.39
CA HIS A 113 5.40 12.46 16.06
C HIS A 113 5.67 13.15 17.41
N GLU A 114 6.57 12.60 18.25
CA GLU A 114 6.95 13.18 19.54
C GLU A 114 7.71 14.51 19.40
N ARG A 115 8.49 14.66 18.33
CA ARG A 115 9.33 15.83 18.05
C ARG A 115 8.95 16.46 16.71
N PRO A 116 7.79 17.13 16.60
CA PRO A 116 7.22 17.53 15.31
C PRO A 116 7.97 18.65 14.58
N HIS A 117 8.96 19.27 15.24
CA HIS A 117 9.76 20.37 14.72
C HIS A 117 11.11 19.92 14.13
N ILE A 118 11.53 18.67 14.37
CA ILE A 118 12.79 18.16 13.80
C ILE A 118 12.51 17.37 12.52
N SER A 119 13.42 17.49 11.56
CA SER A 119 13.43 16.62 10.38
C SER A 119 14.22 15.36 10.69
N ILE A 120 13.52 14.23 10.88
CA ILE A 120 14.10 12.92 11.17
C ILE A 120 13.61 11.85 10.18
N GLY A 121 14.34 10.73 10.11
CA GLY A 121 13.93 9.55 9.37
C GLY A 121 13.99 9.71 7.84
N ALA A 122 13.14 8.95 7.15
CA ALA A 122 13.03 8.94 5.69
C ALA A 122 12.16 10.10 5.15
N ASN A 123 11.47 10.83 6.04
CA ASN A 123 10.64 11.95 5.62
C ASN A 123 11.47 13.12 5.07
N LYS A 124 12.63 13.43 5.66
CA LYS A 124 13.51 14.55 5.26
C LYS A 124 12.82 15.94 5.31
N LEU A 125 11.74 16.05 6.08
CA LEU A 125 11.11 17.28 6.53
C LEU A 125 10.48 17.04 7.90
N SER A 126 10.25 18.10 8.67
CA SER A 126 9.56 17.99 9.96
C SER A 126 8.07 17.73 9.80
N LEU A 127 7.42 17.15 10.82
CA LEU A 127 5.98 16.91 10.82
C LEU A 127 5.19 18.22 10.69
N ASN A 128 5.65 19.30 11.34
CA ASN A 128 5.02 20.61 11.22
C ASN A 128 5.06 21.17 9.78
N GLU A 129 6.16 20.98 9.06
CA GLU A 129 6.27 21.35 7.65
C GLU A 129 5.36 20.47 6.78
N ALA A 130 5.31 19.16 7.06
CA ALA A 130 4.43 18.23 6.39
C ALA A 130 2.94 18.63 6.54
N VAL A 131 2.49 18.95 7.75
CA VAL A 131 1.13 19.44 8.03
C VAL A 131 0.83 20.73 7.26
N LYS A 132 1.75 21.69 7.26
CA LYS A 132 1.60 22.94 6.49
C LYS A 132 1.49 22.68 5.00
N ASN A 133 2.33 21.79 4.46
CA ASN A 133 2.31 21.42 3.05
C ASN A 133 0.99 20.71 2.69
N TYR A 134 0.53 19.79 3.54
CA TYR A 134 -0.73 19.09 3.32
C TYR A 134 -1.90 20.08 3.26
N LYS A 135 -2.03 20.98 4.23
CA LYS A 135 -3.07 22.02 4.24
C LYS A 135 -3.06 22.91 2.99
N ARG A 136 -1.89 23.15 2.40
CA ARG A 136 -1.73 24.03 1.23
C ARG A 136 -1.86 23.30 -0.11
N HIS A 137 -1.46 22.03 -0.17
CA HIS A 137 -1.22 21.33 -1.43
C HIS A 137 -1.91 19.97 -1.56
N GLY A 138 -2.48 19.45 -0.47
CA GLY A 138 -3.03 18.10 -0.38
C GLY A 138 -1.97 17.00 -0.26
N VAL A 139 -0.70 17.34 0.01
CA VAL A 139 0.40 16.37 0.14
C VAL A 139 1.50 16.92 1.06
N CYS A 140 2.16 16.06 1.83
CA CYS A 140 3.23 16.48 2.76
C CYS A 140 4.52 16.88 2.03
N LYS A 141 4.82 16.24 0.90
CA LYS A 141 5.94 16.55 0.00
C LYS A 141 5.38 16.89 -1.37
N VAL A 142 5.44 18.16 -1.77
CA VAL A 142 4.85 18.65 -3.03
C VAL A 142 5.28 17.81 -4.26
N LYS A 143 6.55 17.39 -4.31
CA LYS A 143 7.08 16.55 -5.40
C LYS A 143 6.42 15.16 -5.53
N LYS A 144 5.70 14.71 -4.49
CA LYS A 144 5.07 13.39 -4.39
C LYS A 144 3.55 13.44 -4.61
N LYS A 145 3.00 14.59 -5.03
CA LYS A 145 1.55 14.77 -5.28
C LYS A 145 0.92 13.73 -6.23
N HIS A 146 1.69 13.16 -7.14
CA HIS A 146 1.21 12.14 -8.07
C HIS A 146 1.02 10.73 -7.45
N LEU A 147 1.41 10.55 -6.18
CA LEU A 147 1.34 9.29 -5.44
C LEU A 147 0.26 9.28 -4.35
N VAL A 148 -0.49 10.37 -4.18
CA VAL A 148 -1.55 10.46 -3.17
C VAL A 148 -2.94 10.29 -3.78
N ARG A 149 -3.91 9.96 -2.94
CA ARG A 149 -5.34 9.91 -3.26
C ARG A 149 -6.17 10.69 -2.24
N GLU A 150 -7.42 10.97 -2.58
CA GLU A 150 -8.41 11.41 -1.60
C GLU A 150 -8.65 10.31 -0.54
N PRO A 151 -9.01 10.70 0.70
CA PRO A 151 -9.42 9.74 1.72
C PRO A 151 -10.69 8.99 1.29
N ILE A 152 -10.83 7.74 1.73
CA ILE A 152 -12.08 6.98 1.59
C ILE A 152 -12.94 7.15 2.84
N GLU A 153 -14.22 6.78 2.75
CA GLU A 153 -15.20 6.94 3.82
C GLU A 153 -14.73 6.29 5.13
N GLU A 154 -14.17 5.09 5.06
CA GLU A 154 -13.68 4.36 6.22
C GLU A 154 -12.45 5.00 6.89
N GLU A 155 -11.76 5.94 6.25
CA GLU A 155 -10.59 6.64 6.81
C GLU A 155 -10.95 7.98 7.45
N LEU A 156 -12.21 8.41 7.30
CA LEU A 156 -12.70 9.67 7.82
C LEU A 156 -12.74 9.65 9.36
N PRO A 157 -12.32 10.74 10.04
CA PRO A 157 -12.32 10.80 11.50
C PRO A 157 -13.68 10.47 12.11
N GLU A 158 -14.78 10.96 11.53
CA GLU A 158 -16.15 10.71 11.98
C GLU A 158 -16.57 9.23 12.00
N ASN A 159 -15.89 8.38 11.22
CA ASN A 159 -16.17 6.95 11.14
C ASN A 159 -15.23 6.10 12.02
N ASN A 160 -14.35 6.73 12.79
CA ASN A 160 -13.32 6.08 13.62
C ASN A 160 -13.20 6.68 15.04
N VAL A 161 -14.26 7.31 15.55
CA VAL A 161 -14.32 7.92 16.90
C VAL A 161 -14.75 6.92 17.97
#